data_AF-A0A151R7N9-F1
#
_entry.id   AF-A0A151R7N9-F1
#
_cell.length_a   1.000
_cell.length_b   1.000
_cell.length_c   1.000
_cell.angle_alpha   90.00
_cell.angle_beta   90.00
_cell.angle_gamma   90.00
#
_symmetry.space_group_name_H-M   'P 1'
#
loop_
_entity.id
_entity.type
_entity.pdbx_description
1 polymer ?
#
loop_
_entity_poly.entity_id
_entity_poly.type
_entity_poly.pdbx_seq_one_letter_code
_entity_poly.pdbx_strand_id
1 'polypeptide(L)' 'ELLAILHGLRIAWSRCTQSVLCVSDSAVAVELVTHDIQSSHRLAAILYSIKELVHRPWTIQFEHSFP' A
#
# COMPACT_ATOMS: atom_id res chain seq x y z
N GLU A 1 4.90 -0.31 9.71
CA GLU A 1 4.90 -0.25 8.23
C GLU A 1 3.53 -0.43 7.58
N LEU A 2 2.96 -1.63 7.41
CA LEU A 2 1.71 -1.80 6.61
C LEU A 2 0.53 -0.93 7.08
N LEU A 3 0.34 -0.75 8.39
CA LEU A 3 -0.70 0.14 8.93
C LEU A 3 -0.44 1.61 8.59
N ALA A 4 0.83 2.03 8.52
CA ALA A 4 1.20 3.39 8.13
C ALA A 4 0.91 3.62 6.64
N ILE A 5 1.24 2.64 5.78
CA ILE A 5 0.86 2.64 4.36
C ILE A 5 -0.66 2.75 4.22
N LEU A 6 -1.42 1.87 4.89
CA LEU A 6 -2.88 1.90 4.85
C LEU A 6 -3.45 3.26 5.29
N HIS A 7 -2.93 3.83 6.37
CA HIS A 7 -3.37 5.12 6.86
C HIS A 7 -3.05 6.26 5.88
N GLY A 8 -1.84 6.29 5.32
CA GLY A 8 -1.43 7.27 4.32
C GLY A 8 -2.29 7.21 3.05
N LEU A 9 -2.55 6.00 2.54
CA LEU A 9 -3.42 5.82 1.37
C LEU A 9 -4.86 6.26 1.64
N ARG A 10 -5.42 5.98 2.83
CA ARG A 10 -6.75 6.47 3.21
C ARG A 10 -6.82 7.99 3.21
N ILE A 11 -5.79 8.66 3.75
CA ILE A 11 -5.71 10.13 3.73
C ILE A 11 -5.64 10.64 2.30
N ALA A 12 -4.75 10.11 1.47
CA ALA A 12 -4.58 10.57 0.10
C ALA A 12 -5.86 10.38 -0.73
N TRP A 13 -6.53 9.23 -0.58
CA TRP A 13 -7.83 8.99 -1.20
C TRP A 13 -8.90 9.97 -0.71
N SER A 14 -9.00 10.22 0.60
CA SER A 14 -9.97 11.17 1.16
C SER A 14 -9.78 12.61 0.66
N ARG A 15 -8.57 12.94 0.20
CA ARG A 15 -8.22 14.23 -0.39
C ARG A 15 -8.39 14.28 -1.91
N CYS A 16 -9.02 13.27 -2.51
CA CYS A 16 -9.19 13.14 -3.96
C CYS A 16 -7.87 13.23 -4.74
N THR A 17 -6.78 12.73 -4.14
CA THR A 17 -5.47 12.71 -4.81
C THR A 17 -5.54 11.71 -5.97
N GLN A 18 -5.08 12.11 -7.16
CA GLN A 18 -5.13 11.25 -8.35
C GLN A 18 -3.88 10.40 -8.56
N SER A 19 -2.74 10.83 -8.02
CA SER A 19 -1.46 10.13 -8.12
C SER A 19 -0.72 10.16 -6.80
N VAL A 20 -0.30 9.00 -6.31
CA VAL A 20 0.42 8.84 -5.04
C VAL A 20 1.69 8.05 -5.26
N LEU A 21 2.80 8.62 -4.80
CA LEU A 21 4.05 7.89 -4.59
C LEU A 21 4.16 7.53 -3.10
N CYS A 22 4.08 6.23 -2.79
CA CYS A 22 4.27 5.70 -1.44
C CYS A 22 5.71 5.22 -1.29
N VAL A 23 6.51 5.96 -0.54
CA VAL A 23 7.91 5.61 -0.24
C VAL A 23 7.99 4.99 1.14
N SER A 24 8.64 3.83 1.25
CA SER A 24 8.84 3.08 2.51
C SER A 24 10.29 2.65 2.63
N ASP A 25 10.86 2.66 3.84
CA ASP A 25 12.21 2.15 4.12
C ASP A 25 12.24 0.62 4.34
N SER A 26 11.07 -0.01 4.43
CA SER A 26 10.93 -1.46 4.53
C SER A 26 10.69 -2.10 3.15
N ALA A 27 11.72 -2.80 2.63
CA ALA A 27 11.61 -3.57 1.40
C ALA A 27 10.52 -4.66 1.50
N VAL A 28 10.42 -5.33 2.66
CA VAL A 28 9.38 -6.34 2.94
C VAL A 28 7.98 -5.74 2.85
N ALA A 29 7.76 -4.53 3.37
CA ALA A 29 6.45 -3.88 3.28
C ALA A 29 6.08 -3.55 1.82
N VAL A 30 7.04 -3.06 1.03
CA VAL A 30 6.86 -2.78 -0.40
C VAL A 30 6.57 -4.06 -1.19
N GLU A 31 7.32 -5.13 -0.94
CA GLU A 31 7.11 -6.43 -1.58
C GLU A 31 5.71 -7.00 -1.28
N LEU A 32 5.28 -6.95 -0.02
CA LEU A 32 3.97 -7.47 0.40
C LEU A 32 2.78 -6.73 -0.21
N VAL A 33 2.88 -5.41 -0.42
CA VAL A 33 1.77 -4.62 -1.01
C VAL A 33 1.76 -4.67 -2.53
N THR A 34 2.90 -4.96 -3.15
CA THR A 34 3.03 -5.06 -4.62
C THR A 34 2.64 -6.46 -5.13
N HIS A 35 2.99 -7.52 -4.41
CA HIS A 35 2.74 -8.91 -4.81
C HIS A 35 1.34 -9.41 -4.43
N ASP A 36 0.96 -10.57 -4.94
CA ASP A 36 -0.33 -11.20 -4.60
C ASP A 36 -0.34 -11.78 -3.20
N ILE A 37 -1.47 -11.59 -2.52
CA ILE A 37 -1.65 -11.96 -1.12
C ILE A 37 -1.87 -13.46 -1.03
N GLN A 38 -0.97 -14.16 -0.34
CA GLN A 38 -1.28 -15.52 0.13
C GLN A 38 -2.23 -15.45 1.33
N SER A 39 -3.38 -16.13 1.20
CA SER A 39 -4.53 -16.03 2.11
C SER A 39 -4.27 -16.53 3.55
N SER A 40 -3.16 -17.22 3.79
CA SER A 40 -2.78 -17.75 5.12
C SER A 40 -2.04 -16.74 6.01
N HIS A 41 -1.80 -15.52 5.55
CA HIS A 41 -0.98 -14.57 6.28
C HIS A 41 -1.77 -13.89 7.42
N ARG A 42 -1.18 -13.80 8.62
CA ARG A 42 -1.74 -13.02 9.75
C ARG A 42 -2.05 -11.57 9.38
N LEU A 43 -1.38 -11.04 8.34
CA LEU A 43 -1.54 -9.68 7.84
C LEU A 43 -2.52 -9.55 6.65
N ALA A 44 -3.17 -10.65 6.24
CA ALA A 44 -4.04 -10.68 5.05
C ALA A 44 -5.12 -9.59 5.10
N ALA A 45 -5.77 -9.37 6.24
CA ALA A 45 -6.80 -8.34 6.37
C ALA A 45 -6.31 -6.92 6.06
N ILE A 46 -5.09 -6.58 6.50
CA ILE A 46 -4.47 -5.27 6.23
C ILE A 46 -4.08 -5.18 4.75
N LEU A 47 -3.48 -6.24 4.21
CA LEU A 47 -3.09 -6.29 2.80
C LEU A 47 -4.31 -6.21 1.87
N TYR A 48 -5.42 -6.86 2.19
CA TYR A 48 -6.67 -6.74 1.44
C TYR A 48 -7.20 -5.30 1.44
N SER A 49 -7.18 -4.64 2.60
CA SER A 49 -7.59 -3.23 2.70
C SER A 49 -6.69 -2.31 1.86
N ILE A 50 -5.39 -2.60 1.80
CA ILE A 50 -4.44 -1.86 0.94
C ILE A 50 -4.74 -2.15 -0.53
N LYS A 51 -4.90 -3.41 -0.93
CA LYS A 51 -5.25 -3.79 -2.31
C LYS A 51 -6.56 -3.17 -2.76
N GLU A 52 -7.59 -3.10 -1.91
CA GLU A 52 -8.84 -2.40 -2.24
C GLU A 52 -8.61 -0.94 -2.58
N LEU A 53 -7.69 -0.26 -1.87
CA LEU A 53 -7.32 1.12 -2.21
C LEU A 53 -6.53 1.15 -3.51
N VAL A 54 -5.57 0.25 -3.72
CA VAL A 54 -4.76 0.17 -4.95
C VAL A 54 -5.62 0.00 -6.21
N HIS A 55 -6.74 -0.73 -6.15
CA HIS A 55 -7.62 -0.96 -7.30
C HIS A 55 -8.64 0.16 -7.58
N ARG A 56 -8.61 1.26 -6.83
CA ARG A 56 -9.48 2.43 -7.09
C ARG A 56 -9.02 3.19 -8.34
N PRO A 57 -9.87 4.07 -8.90
CA PRO A 57 -9.51 4.87 -10.07
C PRO A 57 -8.56 6.02 -9.72
N TRP A 58 -7.32 5.68 -9.34
CA TRP A 58 -6.19 6.58 -9.11
C TRP A 58 -4.89 5.82 -9.36
N THR A 59 -3.78 6.54 -9.48
CA THR A 59 -2.45 5.95 -9.70
C THR A 59 -1.71 5.86 -8.38
N ILE A 60 -1.19 4.67 -8.06
CA ILE A 60 -0.29 4.48 -6.92
C ILE A 60 1.00 3.82 -7.41
N GLN A 61 2.13 4.35 -6.98
CA GLN A 61 3.45 3.74 -7.12
C GLN A 61 4.02 3.48 -5.73
N PHE A 62 4.63 2.31 -5.55
CA PHE A 62 5.33 1.96 -4.33
C PHE A 62 6.83 1.94 -4.62
N GLU A 63 7.59 2.66 -3.81
CA GLU A 63 9.04 2.70 -3.90
C GLU A 63 9.67 2.41 -2.55
N HIS A 64 10.79 1.72 -2.59
CA HIS A 64 11.63 1.52 -1.42
C HIS A 64 12.66 2.66 -1.37
N SER A 65 12.72 3.40 -0.25
CA SER A 65 13.73 4.46 -0.10
C SER A 65 15.09 3.85 0.22
N PHE A 66 15.93 3.74 -0.83
CA PHE A 66 17.36 3.38 -0.81
C PHE A 66 17.70 1.88 -0.61
N PRO A 67 18.84 1.42 -1.18
CA PRO A 67 18.99 0.17 -1.94
C PRO A 67 19.05 -1.13 -1.13
#